data_AF-F5XQB1-F1
#
_entry.id   AF-F5XQB1-F1
#
_cell.length_a   1.000
_cell.length_b   1.000
_cell.length_c   1.000
_cell.angle_alpha   90.00
_cell.angle_beta   90.00
_cell.angle_gamma   90.00
#
_symmetry.space_group_name_H-M   'P 1'
#
loop_
_entity.id
_entity.type
_entity.pdbx_description
1 polymer ?
#
loop_
_entity_poly.entity_id
_entity_poly.type
_entity_poly.pdbx_seq_one_letter_code
_entity_poly.pdbx_strand_id
1 'polypeptide(L)'
;MTYFPDLSDYTYLPLRNPMLTIGWLDRDHAFTTGPVPPQVIAALTTLAAHQHNITRGVHNCHFCDEESPLKLPADARRGYVFLGMGELHVLAPDGTTYSAPSLIIHYILQHNYQPPTEFIDAVLDGQPCPLNFC
;
A
#
# COMPACT_ATOMS: atom_id res chain seq x y z
N MET A 1 -10.06 -12.71 -4.92
CA MET A 1 -9.35 -11.49 -4.47
C MET A 1 -8.73 -11.80 -3.12
N THR A 2 -7.57 -11.23 -2.84
CA THR A 2 -6.95 -11.37 -1.52
C THR A 2 -7.43 -10.20 -0.66
N TYR A 3 -8.30 -10.50 0.31
CA TYR A 3 -8.79 -9.55 1.29
C TYR A 3 -8.11 -9.80 2.63
N PHE A 4 -7.70 -8.73 3.30
CA PHE A 4 -7.33 -8.72 4.71
C PHE A 4 -7.92 -7.48 5.36
N PRO A 5 -8.59 -7.59 6.51
CA PRO A 5 -9.00 -6.42 7.28
C PRO A 5 -7.78 -5.54 7.59
N ASP A 6 -7.99 -4.23 7.62
CA ASP A 6 -6.93 -3.34 8.09
C ASP A 6 -6.53 -3.70 9.52
N LEU A 7 -5.22 -3.64 9.79
CA LEU A 7 -4.60 -4.01 11.06
C LEU A 7 -4.70 -5.50 11.42
N SER A 8 -5.03 -6.37 10.46
CA SER A 8 -4.94 -7.82 10.65
C SER A 8 -3.54 -8.36 10.36
N ASP A 9 -3.25 -9.58 10.81
CA ASP A 9 -1.97 -10.23 10.55
C ASP A 9 -1.78 -10.51 9.06
N TYR A 10 -0.61 -10.16 8.53
CA TYR A 10 -0.23 -10.53 7.17
C TYR A 10 0.08 -12.03 7.10
N THR A 11 -0.68 -12.75 6.29
CA THR A 11 -0.50 -14.20 6.07
C THR A 11 -0.38 -14.59 4.60
N TYR A 12 -0.17 -13.63 3.69
CA TYR A 12 -0.15 -13.90 2.25
C TYR A 12 1.11 -14.64 1.79
N LEU A 13 2.26 -14.29 2.35
CA LEU A 13 3.55 -14.94 2.13
C LEU A 13 4.22 -15.27 3.46
N PRO A 14 5.09 -16.31 3.53
CA PRO A 14 5.89 -16.57 4.71
C PRO A 14 6.76 -15.36 5.07
N LEU A 15 6.71 -14.92 6.32
CA LEU A 15 7.40 -13.72 6.79
C LEU A 15 8.66 -14.03 7.59
N ARG A 16 9.64 -13.13 7.53
CA ARG A 16 10.75 -13.08 8.51
C ARG A 16 10.32 -12.39 9.80
N ASN A 17 9.53 -11.34 9.70
CA ASN A 17 9.02 -10.54 10.81
C ASN A 17 7.51 -10.31 10.66
N PRO A 18 6.73 -10.31 11.76
CA PRO A 18 5.29 -10.02 11.71
C PRO A 18 5.00 -8.65 11.07
N MET A 19 3.93 -8.58 10.27
CA MET A 19 3.44 -7.34 9.67
C MET A 19 1.93 -7.26 9.78
N LEU A 20 1.41 -6.04 9.82
CA LEU A 20 -0.02 -5.75 9.76
C LEU A 20 -0.44 -5.36 8.34
N THR A 21 -1.60 -5.82 7.90
CA THR A 21 -2.14 -5.55 6.57
C THR A 21 -2.88 -4.23 6.52
N ILE A 22 -2.68 -3.44 5.45
CA ILE A 22 -3.43 -2.21 5.21
C ILE A 22 -3.85 -2.14 3.74
N GLY A 23 -5.11 -1.79 3.46
CA GLY A 23 -5.59 -1.54 2.09
C GLY A 23 -5.70 -2.80 1.22
N TRP A 24 -5.83 -3.98 1.83
CA TRP A 24 -6.13 -5.23 1.13
C TRP A 24 -7.64 -5.37 0.95
N LEU A 25 -8.21 -4.48 0.13
CA LEU A 25 -9.65 -4.27 -0.01
C LEU A 25 -10.29 -5.26 -0.98
N ASP A 26 -11.57 -5.53 -0.78
CA ASP A 26 -12.41 -6.30 -1.70
C ASP A 26 -13.84 -5.72 -1.76
N ARG A 27 -14.54 -5.93 -2.88
CA ARG A 27 -15.89 -5.42 -3.14
C ARG A 27 -16.95 -5.89 -2.14
N ASP A 28 -16.75 -7.06 -1.54
CA ASP A 28 -17.70 -7.67 -0.62
C ASP A 28 -17.50 -7.15 0.82
N HIS A 29 -16.50 -6.28 1.04
CA HIS A 29 -16.14 -5.72 2.34
C HIS A 29 -16.14 -4.19 2.30
N ALA A 30 -16.94 -3.57 3.17
CA ALA A 30 -16.92 -2.13 3.34
C ALA A 30 -15.57 -1.66 3.93
N PHE A 31 -15.16 -0.45 3.55
CA PHE A 31 -13.96 0.20 4.05
C PHE A 31 -14.25 1.64 4.46
N THR A 32 -13.43 2.17 5.37
CA THR A 32 -13.53 3.56 5.83
C THR A 32 -13.19 4.50 4.69
N THR A 33 -13.99 5.55 4.51
CA THR A 33 -13.73 6.61 3.53
C THR A 33 -13.60 7.97 4.20
N GLY A 34 -12.68 8.80 3.73
CA GLY A 34 -12.41 10.09 4.34
C GLY A 34 -11.17 10.78 3.78
N PRO A 35 -10.91 12.03 4.18
CA PRO A 35 -9.76 12.77 3.70
C PRO A 35 -8.45 12.14 4.18
N VAL A 36 -7.47 12.10 3.27
CA VAL A 36 -6.09 11.69 3.56
C VAL A 36 -5.15 12.85 3.24
N PRO A 37 -4.21 13.21 4.14
CA PRO A 37 -3.29 14.31 3.90
C PRO A 37 -2.45 14.10 2.62
N PRO A 38 -2.24 15.12 1.77
CA PRO A 38 -1.46 14.98 0.54
C PRO A 38 -0.02 14.48 0.75
N GLN A 39 0.56 14.76 1.93
CA GLN A 39 1.89 14.29 2.32
C GLN A 39 1.96 12.76 2.37
N VAL A 40 0.87 12.10 2.78
CA VAL A 40 0.78 10.63 2.81
C VAL A 40 0.86 10.07 1.39
N ILE A 41 0.14 10.67 0.43
CA ILE A 41 0.19 10.26 -0.98
C ILE A 41 1.61 10.42 -1.55
N ALA A 42 2.27 11.54 -1.23
CA ALA A 42 3.64 11.78 -1.67
C ALA A 42 4.60 10.73 -1.10
N ALA A 43 4.50 10.43 0.19
CA ALA A 43 5.32 9.40 0.85
C ALA A 43 5.06 7.99 0.30
N LEU A 44 3.78 7.59 0.12
CA LEU A 44 3.43 6.30 -0.50
C LEU A 44 3.94 6.20 -1.93
N THR A 45 3.89 7.28 -2.70
CA THR A 45 4.40 7.31 -4.08
C THR A 45 5.92 7.12 -4.11
N THR A 46 6.65 7.69 -3.14
CA THR A 46 8.08 7.44 -2.94
C THR A 46 8.36 5.98 -2.61
N LEU A 47 7.58 5.38 -1.71
CA LEU A 47 7.68 3.94 -1.39
C LEU A 47 7.40 3.05 -2.60
N ALA A 48 6.46 3.44 -3.46
CA ALA A 48 6.10 2.70 -4.67
C ALA A 48 7.22 2.65 -5.73
N ALA A 49 8.28 3.45 -5.59
CA ALA A 49 9.49 3.32 -6.40
C ALA A 49 10.35 2.10 -6.00
N HIS A 50 10.16 1.59 -4.78
CA HIS A 50 10.93 0.51 -4.16
C HIS A 50 10.00 -0.57 -3.57
N GLN A 51 9.09 -1.09 -4.40
CA GLN A 51 8.11 -2.09 -3.96
C GLN A 51 8.75 -3.41 -3.53
N HIS A 52 8.10 -4.04 -2.55
CA HIS A 52 8.39 -5.39 -2.08
C HIS A 52 7.49 -6.40 -2.80
N ASN A 53 7.86 -7.69 -2.73
CA ASN A 53 7.02 -8.81 -3.17
C ASN A 53 6.42 -8.64 -4.59
N ILE A 54 7.19 -8.05 -5.51
CA ILE A 54 6.73 -7.78 -6.87
C ILE A 54 6.48 -9.12 -7.58
N THR A 55 5.28 -9.28 -8.12
CA THR A 55 4.88 -10.48 -8.87
C THR A 55 4.84 -10.23 -10.37
N ARG A 56 4.70 -11.31 -11.16
CA ARG A 56 4.48 -11.22 -12.62
C ARG A 56 3.01 -10.95 -12.98
N GLY A 57 2.11 -11.02 -12.01
CA GLY A 57 0.70 -10.67 -12.17
C GLY A 57 0.45 -9.19 -11.85
N VAL A 58 -0.71 -8.69 -12.27
CA VAL A 58 -1.17 -7.36 -11.90
C VAL A 58 -2.52 -7.50 -11.21
N HIS A 59 -2.62 -6.96 -10.00
CA HIS A 59 -3.88 -6.77 -9.29
C HIS A 59 -4.65 -5.64 -9.99
N ASN A 60 -5.87 -5.93 -10.42
CA ASN A 60 -6.78 -4.95 -10.99
C ASN A 60 -7.58 -4.26 -9.87
N CYS A 61 -7.89 -2.97 -10.03
CA CYS A 61 -8.91 -2.37 -9.17
C CYS A 61 -10.27 -3.00 -9.53
N HIS A 62 -11.02 -3.45 -8.52
CA HIS A 62 -12.35 -4.03 -8.73
C HIS A 62 -13.49 -3.05 -8.40
N PHE A 63 -13.15 -1.80 -8.09
CA PHE A 63 -14.08 -0.74 -7.75
C PHE A 63 -14.29 0.25 -8.90
N CYS A 64 -13.50 0.17 -9.97
CA CYS A 64 -13.64 0.94 -11.20
C CYS A 64 -13.13 0.16 -12.42
N ASP A 65 -13.30 0.75 -13.60
CA ASP A 65 -12.91 0.17 -14.89
C ASP A 65 -11.53 0.65 -15.38
N GLU A 66 -10.68 1.20 -14.50
CA GLU A 66 -9.32 1.63 -14.90
C GLU A 66 -8.44 0.43 -15.28
N GLU A 67 -7.75 0.55 -16.43
CA GLU A 67 -6.90 -0.52 -16.94
C GLU A 67 -5.57 -0.61 -16.18
N SER A 68 -5.30 -1.80 -15.64
CA SER A 68 -4.04 -2.13 -14.99
C SER A 68 -2.95 -2.55 -15.99
N PRO A 69 -1.65 -2.32 -15.70
CA PRO A 69 -1.13 -1.70 -14.49
C PRO A 69 -1.32 -0.18 -14.50
N LEU A 70 -1.77 0.35 -13.37
CA LEU A 70 -1.96 1.79 -13.21
C LEU A 70 -0.60 2.50 -13.18
N LYS A 71 -0.48 3.57 -13.97
CA LYS A 71 0.74 4.37 -14.07
C LYS A 71 0.53 5.70 -13.36
N LEU A 72 1.29 5.93 -12.28
CA LEU A 72 1.26 7.19 -11.55
C LEU A 72 2.55 8.00 -11.77
N PRO A 73 2.46 9.31 -12.03
CA PRO A 73 3.61 10.20 -11.97
C PRO A 73 4.28 10.13 -10.60
N ALA A 74 5.62 10.06 -10.59
CA ALA A 74 6.39 9.95 -9.36
C ALA A 74 7.78 10.54 -9.56
N ASP A 75 8.40 11.03 -8.48
CA ASP A 75 9.81 11.40 -8.47
C ASP A 75 10.68 10.13 -8.39
N ALA A 76 10.66 9.36 -9.48
CA ALA A 76 11.43 8.16 -9.69
C ALA A 76 12.29 8.31 -10.93
N ARG A 77 13.32 7.47 -11.10
CA ARG A 77 14.24 7.52 -12.27
C ARG A 77 13.51 7.55 -13.62
N ARG A 78 12.34 6.92 -13.73
CA ARG A 78 11.52 6.86 -14.96
C ARG A 78 10.47 7.97 -15.06
N GLY A 79 10.30 8.80 -14.02
CA GLY A 79 9.24 9.81 -13.90
C GLY A 79 7.86 9.25 -13.53
N TYR A 80 7.76 7.95 -13.26
CA TYR A 80 6.52 7.27 -12.89
C TYR A 80 6.78 5.94 -12.16
N VAL A 81 5.75 5.45 -11.48
CA VAL A 81 5.67 4.11 -10.88
C VAL A 81 4.46 3.35 -11.42
N PHE A 82 4.53 2.02 -11.43
CA PHE A 82 3.39 1.16 -11.73
C PHE A 82 2.79 0.63 -10.43
N LEU A 83 1.46 0.57 -10.34
CA LEU A 83 0.74 -0.04 -9.22
C LEU A 83 0.14 -1.40 -9.60
N GLY A 84 -0.22 -2.16 -8.56
CA GLY A 84 -0.88 -3.46 -8.69
C GLY A 84 0.07 -4.64 -8.80
N MET A 85 1.38 -4.42 -8.77
CA MET A 85 2.36 -5.50 -8.98
C MET A 85 3.07 -5.96 -7.70
N GLY A 86 3.21 -5.08 -6.71
CA GLY A 86 3.88 -5.37 -5.46
C GLY A 86 3.26 -4.64 -4.28
N GLU A 87 3.98 -4.70 -3.17
CA GLU A 87 3.59 -4.23 -1.84
C GLU A 87 4.47 -3.05 -1.40
N LEU A 88 3.92 -2.19 -0.55
CA LEU A 88 4.57 -1.09 0.14
C LEU A 88 4.74 -1.50 1.59
N HIS A 89 5.99 -1.59 2.06
CA HIS A 89 6.29 -1.95 3.44
C HIS A 89 6.81 -0.73 4.19
N VAL A 90 6.21 -0.45 5.34
CA VAL A 90 6.55 0.71 6.19
C VAL A 90 6.88 0.22 7.58
N LEU A 91 8.02 0.65 8.11
CA LEU A 91 8.42 0.41 9.49
C LEU A 91 8.14 1.68 10.30
N ALA A 92 7.19 1.58 11.23
CA ALA A 92 6.83 2.67 12.13
C ALA A 92 7.89 2.89 13.22
N PRO A 93 7.94 4.07 13.85
CA PRO A 93 8.89 4.38 14.92
C PRO A 93 8.80 3.45 16.15
N ASP A 94 7.63 2.88 16.40
CA ASP A 94 7.38 1.92 17.49
C ASP A 94 7.84 0.49 17.17
N GLY A 95 8.36 0.25 15.95
CA GLY A 95 8.79 -1.06 15.46
C GLY A 95 7.70 -1.86 14.75
N THR A 96 6.47 -1.37 14.70
CA THR A 96 5.38 -2.02 13.95
C THR A 96 5.65 -1.93 12.46
N THR A 97 5.51 -3.06 11.75
CA THR A 97 5.66 -3.09 10.29
C THR A 97 4.30 -3.26 9.63
N TYR A 98 4.04 -2.46 8.60
CA TYR A 98 2.82 -2.52 7.82
C TYR A 98 3.11 -2.96 6.38
N SER A 99 2.22 -3.77 5.81
CA SER A 99 2.23 -4.17 4.41
C SER A 99 0.93 -3.77 3.71
N ALA A 100 1.06 -2.99 2.64
CA ALA A 100 -0.06 -2.59 1.80
C ALA A 100 0.18 -2.95 0.34
N PRO A 101 -0.83 -3.36 -0.45
CA PRO A 101 -0.66 -3.45 -1.89
C PRO A 101 -0.39 -2.06 -2.45
N SER A 102 0.44 -1.94 -3.49
CA SER A 102 0.70 -0.66 -4.17
C SER A 102 -0.58 0.05 -4.66
N LEU A 103 -1.67 -0.70 -4.90
CA LEU A 103 -2.99 -0.13 -5.21
C LEU A 103 -3.58 0.74 -4.10
N ILE A 104 -3.07 0.72 -2.87
CA ILE A 104 -3.51 1.62 -1.79
C ILE A 104 -3.52 3.08 -2.23
N ILE A 105 -2.55 3.50 -3.06
CA ILE A 105 -2.48 4.88 -3.57
C ILE A 105 -3.69 5.17 -4.46
N HIS A 106 -4.05 4.25 -5.36
CA HIS A 106 -5.23 4.40 -6.21
C HIS A 106 -6.53 4.34 -5.39
N TYR A 107 -6.60 3.47 -4.37
CA TYR A 107 -7.77 3.39 -3.49
C TYR A 107 -8.02 4.69 -2.73
N ILE A 108 -6.96 5.35 -2.24
CA ILE A 108 -7.11 6.64 -1.58
C ILE A 108 -7.57 7.70 -2.59
N LEU A 109 -6.91 7.78 -3.76
CA LEU A 109 -7.15 8.84 -4.73
C LEU A 109 -8.50 8.73 -5.46
N GLN A 110 -8.92 7.54 -5.85
CA GLN A 110 -10.11 7.32 -6.68
C GLN A 110 -11.32 6.81 -5.90
N HIS A 111 -11.08 6.14 -4.76
CA HIS A 111 -12.14 5.52 -3.97
C HIS A 111 -12.29 6.15 -2.58
N ASN A 112 -11.57 7.23 -2.31
CA ASN A 112 -11.59 7.96 -1.03
C ASN A 112 -11.33 7.06 0.18
N TYR A 113 -10.64 5.93 -0.03
CA TYR A 113 -10.26 5.03 1.05
C TYR A 113 -9.41 5.78 2.06
N GLN A 114 -9.78 5.68 3.33
CA GLN A 114 -9.06 6.28 4.44
C GLN A 114 -8.37 5.18 5.24
N PRO A 115 -7.03 5.06 5.13
CA PRO A 115 -6.28 4.12 5.95
C PRO A 115 -6.39 4.47 7.45
N PRO A 116 -6.17 3.48 8.34
CA PRO A 116 -6.06 3.72 9.78
C PRO A 116 -5.04 4.81 10.12
N THR A 117 -5.31 5.57 11.18
CA THR A 117 -4.45 6.67 11.62
C THR A 117 -3.03 6.19 11.95
N GLU A 118 -2.89 5.02 12.56
CA GLU A 118 -1.61 4.42 12.92
C GLU A 118 -0.74 4.16 11.69
N PHE A 119 -1.35 3.78 10.56
CA PHE A 119 -0.64 3.62 9.29
C PHE A 119 -0.29 4.97 8.66
N ILE A 120 -1.18 5.95 8.75
CA ILE A 120 -0.91 7.32 8.29
C ILE A 120 0.31 7.89 9.01
N ASP A 121 0.33 7.78 10.34
CA ASP A 121 1.44 8.23 11.18
C ASP A 121 2.72 7.46 10.84
N ALA A 122 2.64 6.14 10.64
CA ALA A 122 3.78 5.32 10.21
C ALA A 122 4.35 5.76 8.84
N VAL A 123 3.50 6.13 7.89
CA VAL A 123 3.93 6.60 6.56
C VAL A 123 4.63 7.97 6.65
N LEU A 124 4.20 8.83 7.57
CA LEU A 124 4.73 10.18 7.74
C LEU A 124 6.00 10.22 8.59
N ASP A 125 6.02 9.49 9.70
CA ASP A 125 7.07 9.56 10.73
C ASP A 125 8.01 8.34 10.73
N GLY A 126 7.62 7.27 10.05
CA GLY A 126 8.39 6.04 9.94
C GLY A 126 9.41 6.06 8.82
N GLN A 127 9.83 4.87 8.41
CA GLN A 127 10.80 4.68 7.34
C GLN A 127 10.41 3.53 6.41
N PRO A 128 10.89 3.53 5.16
CA PRO A 128 10.77 2.36 4.29
C PRO A 128 11.34 1.12 4.97
N CYS A 129 10.63 -0.01 4.94
CA CYS A 129 11.19 -1.23 5.49
C CYS A 129 12.39 -1.69 4.63
N PRO A 130 13.55 -2.04 5.22
CA PRO A 130 14.65 -2.61 4.46
C PRO A 130 14.26 -3.96 3.83
N LEU A 131 14.62 -4.20 2.57
CA LEU A 131 14.37 -5.45 1.82
C LEU A 131 14.96 -6.74 2.46
N ASN A 132 15.84 -6.60 3.46
CA ASN A 132 16.42 -7.73 4.18
C ASN A 132 15.74 -7.95 5.56
N PHE A 133 14.84 -7.05 5.94
CA PHE A 133 14.12 -7.06 7.21
C PHE A 133 12.68 -7.53 6.98
N CYS A 134 12.03 -6.93 5.98
CA CYS A 134 10.84 -7.45 5.33
C CYS A 134 11.30 -8.20 4.06
#